data_AF-A0A2D7B179-F1
#
_entry.id   AF-A0A2D7B179-F1
#
_cell.length_a   1.000
_cell.length_b   1.000
_cell.length_c   1.000
_cell.angle_alpha   90.00
_cell.angle_beta   90.00
_cell.angle_gamma   90.00
#
_symmetry.space_group_name_H-M   'P 1'
#
loop_
_entity.id
_entity.type
_entity.pdbx_description
1 polymer ?
#
loop_
_entity_poly.entity_id
_entity_poly.type
_entity_poly.pdbx_seq_one_letter_code
_entity_poly.pdbx_strand_id
1 'polypeptide(L)'
;MIIGIGNDLCNIERIEKTLERYGERFENRVFTETEIALARRRRRTAETYAKRFAAKEACAKALGTGVPRRGVHWKHLGVVNLPTGKPTLALTGGAAERLATMVPEGHEAVIHLTITDDHPWAEAQVIIEALPVQKP
;
A
#
# COMPACT_ATOMS: atom_id res chain seq x y z
N MET A 1 1.37 -3.00 20.53
CA MET A 1 0.33 -1.94 20.58
C MET A 1 0.07 -1.41 19.19
N ILE A 2 -1.15 -0.96 18.87
CA ILE A 2 -1.46 -0.34 17.57
C ILE A 2 -0.86 1.07 17.53
N ILE A 3 -0.05 1.36 16.52
CA ILE A 3 0.61 2.67 16.33
C ILE A 3 0.12 3.42 15.08
N GLY A 4 -0.71 2.78 14.24
CA GLY A 4 -1.30 3.41 13.07
C GLY A 4 -2.44 2.58 12.48
N ILE A 5 -3.47 3.26 11.97
CA ILE A 5 -4.59 2.64 11.25
C ILE A 5 -4.90 3.43 9.98
N GLY A 6 -5.33 2.74 8.94
CA GLY A 6 -5.80 3.38 7.73
C GLY A 6 -6.77 2.51 6.95
N ASN A 7 -7.78 3.15 6.38
CA ASN A 7 -8.73 2.52 5.46
C ASN A 7 -8.81 3.36 4.19
N ASP A 8 -8.93 2.72 3.03
CA ASP A 8 -9.22 3.39 1.77
C ASP A 8 -10.16 2.57 0.89
N LEU A 9 -11.11 3.27 0.27
CA LEU A 9 -12.05 2.74 -0.71
C LEU A 9 -11.76 3.40 -2.05
N CYS A 10 -11.48 2.59 -3.07
CA CYS A 10 -11.11 3.04 -4.40
C CYS A 10 -12.12 2.52 -5.44
N ASN A 11 -12.61 3.42 -6.28
CA ASN A 11 -13.46 3.07 -7.40
C ASN A 11 -12.61 2.54 -8.57
N ILE A 12 -12.90 1.32 -9.01
CA ILE A 12 -12.20 0.61 -10.10
C ILE A 12 -12.35 1.34 -11.43
N GLU A 13 -13.56 1.77 -11.78
CA GLU A 13 -13.84 2.49 -13.03
C GLU A 13 -13.07 3.82 -13.10
N ARG A 14 -12.86 4.48 -11.95
CA ARG A 14 -12.03 5.70 -11.87
C ARG A 14 -10.57 5.40 -12.20
N ILE A 15 -10.06 4.28 -11.72
CA ILE A 15 -8.69 3.83 -12.02
C ILE A 15 -8.57 3.46 -13.49
N GLU A 16 -9.55 2.75 -14.03
CA GLU A 16 -9.63 2.40 -15.46
C GLU A 16 -9.59 3.65 -16.35
N LYS A 17 -10.49 4.62 -16.11
CA LYS A 17 -10.50 5.91 -16.85
C LYS A 17 -9.17 6.66 -16.72
N THR A 18 -8.49 6.54 -15.59
CA THR A 18 -7.18 7.17 -15.37
C THR A 18 -6.08 6.47 -16.17
N LEU A 19 -6.11 5.14 -16.22
CA LEU A 19 -5.20 4.33 -17.04
C LEU A 19 -5.42 4.59 -18.53
N GLU A 20 -6.67 4.65 -19.00
CA GLU A 20 -6.99 5.00 -20.38
C GLU A 20 -6.47 6.40 -20.76
N ARG A 21 -6.62 7.37 -19.86
CA ARG A 21 -6.23 8.76 -20.12
C ARG A 21 -4.72 9.01 -20.08
N TYR A 22 -4.00 8.36 -19.15
CA TYR A 22 -2.60 8.68 -18.87
C TYR A 22 -1.63 7.52 -19.09
N GLY A 23 -2.13 6.29 -19.25
CA GLY A 23 -1.36 5.08 -19.52
C GLY A 23 -0.17 4.92 -18.58
N GLU A 24 0.98 4.61 -19.18
CA GLU A 24 2.23 4.35 -18.46
C GLU A 24 2.70 5.51 -17.59
N ARG A 25 2.30 6.76 -17.90
CA ARG A 25 2.66 7.91 -17.05
C ARG A 25 2.02 7.81 -15.66
N PHE A 26 0.78 7.33 -15.59
CA PHE A 26 0.13 7.09 -14.31
C PHE A 26 0.74 5.87 -13.62
N GLU A 27 0.97 4.78 -14.38
CA GLU A 27 1.57 3.56 -13.85
C GLU A 27 2.93 3.84 -13.19
N ASN A 28 3.82 4.47 -13.94
CA ASN A 28 5.18 4.81 -13.52
C ASN A 28 5.23 5.91 -12.47
N ARG A 29 4.13 6.59 -12.17
CA ARG A 29 4.07 7.54 -11.05
C ARG A 29 3.66 6.88 -9.74
N VAL A 30 2.73 5.91 -9.81
CA VAL A 30 2.04 5.39 -8.63
C VAL A 30 2.54 4.01 -8.21
N PHE A 31 2.88 3.14 -9.16
CA PHE A 31 3.17 1.74 -8.89
C PHE A 31 4.66 1.44 -8.99
N THR A 32 5.12 0.46 -8.21
CA THR A 32 6.46 -0.10 -8.31
C THR A 32 6.55 -1.00 -9.53
N GLU A 33 7.77 -1.31 -9.97
CA GLU A 33 7.99 -2.20 -11.12
C GLU A 33 7.38 -3.58 -10.89
N THR A 34 7.50 -4.12 -9.67
CA THR A 34 6.89 -5.39 -9.27
C THR A 34 5.36 -5.37 -9.41
N GLU A 35 4.72 -4.26 -9.01
CA GLU A 35 3.27 -4.11 -9.11
C GLU A 35 2.81 -3.97 -10.57
N ILE A 36 3.52 -3.19 -11.38
CA ILE A 36 3.24 -3.03 -12.81
C ILE A 36 3.38 -4.36 -13.53
N ALA A 37 4.48 -5.09 -13.29
CA ALA A 37 4.72 -6.40 -13.88
C ALA A 37 3.63 -7.41 -13.50
N LEU A 38 3.16 -7.38 -12.25
CA LEU A 38 2.05 -8.22 -11.81
C LEU A 38 0.73 -7.85 -12.49
N ALA A 39 0.40 -6.56 -12.57
CA ALA A 39 -0.85 -6.08 -13.17
C ALA A 39 -0.92 -6.43 -14.66
N ARG A 40 0.16 -6.20 -15.42
CA ARG A 40 0.23 -6.49 -16.86
C ARG A 40 0.08 -7.98 -17.20
N ARG A 41 0.31 -8.89 -16.24
CA ARG A 41 0.11 -10.34 -16.42
C ARG A 41 -1.33 -10.80 -16.15
N ARG A 42 -2.20 -9.94 -15.62
CA ARG A 42 -3.56 -10.30 -15.21
C ARG A 42 -4.57 -9.79 -16.23
N ARG A 43 -5.63 -10.57 -16.47
CA ARG A 43 -6.78 -10.12 -17.30
C ARG A 43 -7.50 -8.92 -16.68
N ARG A 44 -7.61 -8.89 -15.34
CA ARG A 44 -8.29 -7.86 -14.55
C ARG A 44 -7.31 -6.76 -14.11
N THR A 45 -6.82 -5.99 -15.09
CA THR A 45 -5.70 -5.04 -14.88
C THR A 45 -6.13 -3.85 -14.03
N ALA A 46 -7.28 -3.21 -14.34
CA ALA A 46 -7.78 -2.05 -13.61
C ALA A 46 -8.08 -2.39 -12.13
N GLU A 47 -8.70 -3.54 -11.87
CA GLU A 47 -8.98 -4.01 -10.49
C GLU A 47 -7.69 -4.31 -9.73
N THR A 48 -6.69 -4.85 -10.43
CA THR A 48 -5.37 -5.07 -9.84
C THR A 48 -4.79 -3.74 -9.39
N TYR A 49 -4.74 -2.72 -10.25
CA TYR A 49 -4.24 -1.39 -9.90
C TYR A 49 -5.08 -0.70 -8.81
N ALA A 50 -6.40 -0.79 -8.87
CA ALA A 50 -7.28 -0.18 -7.87
C ALA A 50 -7.04 -0.73 -6.46
N LYS A 51 -6.87 -2.05 -6.34
CA LYS A 51 -6.49 -2.70 -5.07
C LYS A 51 -5.16 -2.19 -4.51
N ARG A 52 -4.15 -1.99 -5.37
CA ARG A 52 -2.84 -1.48 -4.92
C ARG A 52 -2.94 -0.01 -4.56
N PHE A 53 -3.72 0.77 -5.31
CA PHE A 53 -3.98 2.17 -5.00
C PHE A 53 -4.62 2.31 -3.61
N ALA A 54 -5.67 1.54 -3.34
CA ALA A 54 -6.34 1.52 -2.03
C ALA A 54 -5.35 1.13 -0.91
N ALA A 55 -4.57 0.06 -1.09
CA ALA A 55 -3.60 -0.38 -0.09
C ALA A 55 -2.53 0.69 0.21
N LYS A 56 -2.08 1.44 -0.80
CA LYS A 56 -1.13 2.53 -0.65
C LYS A 56 -1.71 3.71 0.12
N GLU A 57 -2.91 4.17 -0.25
CA GLU A 57 -3.62 5.23 0.48
C GLU A 57 -3.89 4.82 1.94
N ALA A 58 -4.36 3.59 2.15
CA ALA A 58 -4.58 3.04 3.49
C ALA A 58 -3.28 3.04 4.31
N CYS A 59 -2.15 2.62 3.74
CA CYS A 59 -0.87 2.68 4.42
C CYS A 59 -0.42 4.12 4.72
N ALA A 60 -0.56 5.03 3.76
CA ALA A 60 -0.19 6.42 3.95
C ALA A 60 -1.02 7.11 5.05
N LYS A 61 -2.29 6.70 5.23
CA LYS A 61 -3.14 7.10 6.35
C LYS A 61 -2.66 6.49 7.67
N ALA A 62 -2.31 5.20 7.68
CA ALA A 62 -1.76 4.54 8.86
C ALA A 62 -0.43 5.16 9.34
N LEU A 63 0.40 5.66 8.42
CA LEU A 63 1.63 6.40 8.73
C LEU A 63 1.39 7.85 9.19
N GLY A 64 0.15 8.36 9.03
CA GLY A 64 -0.21 9.74 9.36
C GLY A 64 0.37 10.79 8.40
N THR A 65 0.80 10.41 7.20
CA THR A 65 1.46 11.30 6.24
C THR A 65 0.56 11.75 5.10
N GLY A 66 -0.36 10.88 4.66
CA GLY A 66 -0.97 10.96 3.33
C GLY A 66 0.05 10.70 2.21
N VAL A 67 -0.38 10.70 0.94
CA VAL A 67 0.48 10.46 -0.22
C VAL A 67 0.01 11.29 -1.44
N PRO A 68 0.91 11.88 -2.26
CA PRO A 68 2.34 12.05 -2.06
C PRO A 68 2.62 13.32 -1.23
N ARG A 69 2.72 13.20 0.10
CA ARG A 69 2.91 14.33 1.02
C ARG A 69 3.91 13.96 2.11
N ARG A 70 4.52 14.98 2.74
CA ARG A 70 5.41 14.82 3.91
C ARG A 70 6.54 13.77 3.69
N GLY A 71 7.18 13.81 2.51
CA GLY A 71 8.28 12.89 2.17
C GLY A 71 7.87 11.45 1.80
N VAL A 72 6.59 11.10 1.91
CA VAL A 72 6.06 9.79 1.49
C VAL A 72 5.54 9.88 0.07
N HIS A 73 6.11 9.07 -0.83
CA HIS A 73 5.72 8.99 -2.23
C HIS A 73 5.07 7.63 -2.54
N TRP A 74 4.29 7.57 -3.62
CA TRP A 74 3.53 6.36 -3.98
C TRP A 74 4.38 5.09 -4.11
N LYS A 75 5.57 5.19 -4.70
CA LYS A 75 6.48 4.05 -4.86
C LYS A 75 7.18 3.64 -3.58
N HIS A 76 7.14 4.46 -2.53
CA HIS A 76 7.64 4.09 -1.20
C HIS A 76 6.75 3.04 -0.52
N LEU A 77 5.52 2.88 -1.00
CA LEU A 77 4.47 2.04 -0.41
C LEU A 77 4.25 0.82 -1.31
N GLY A 78 5.23 -0.08 -1.43
CA GLY A 78 5.12 -1.22 -2.34
C GLY A 78 4.21 -2.33 -1.80
N VAL A 79 3.16 -2.73 -2.53
CA VAL A 79 2.30 -3.85 -2.14
C VAL A 79 2.92 -5.16 -2.63
N VAL A 80 3.12 -6.10 -1.72
CA VAL A 80 3.70 -7.42 -2.00
C VAL A 80 2.86 -8.52 -1.34
N ASN A 81 3.10 -9.78 -1.71
CA ASN A 81 2.45 -10.93 -1.09
C ASN A 81 3.51 -11.83 -0.46
N LEU A 82 3.22 -12.36 0.72
CA LEU A 82 3.99 -13.44 1.33
C LEU A 82 3.83 -14.73 0.49
N PRO A 83 4.71 -15.75 0.66
CA PRO A 83 4.56 -17.04 -0.01
C PRO A 83 3.20 -17.71 0.21
N THR A 84 2.56 -17.43 1.34
CA THR A 84 1.20 -17.90 1.67
C THR A 84 0.10 -17.21 0.86
N GLY A 85 0.41 -16.17 0.09
CA GLY A 85 -0.54 -15.33 -0.62
C GLY A 85 -1.08 -14.15 0.19
N LYS A 86 -0.83 -14.08 1.52
CA LYS A 86 -1.25 -12.94 2.36
C LYS A 86 -0.60 -11.63 1.87
N PRO A 87 -1.37 -10.56 1.60
CA PRO A 87 -0.79 -9.28 1.20
C PRO A 87 -0.10 -8.58 2.37
N THR A 88 0.95 -7.83 2.08
CA THR A 88 1.68 -6.95 3.01
C THR A 88 2.33 -5.80 2.23
N LEU A 89 3.13 -4.98 2.91
CA LEU A 89 3.78 -3.79 2.36
C LEU A 89 5.29 -3.84 2.55
N ALA A 90 6.02 -3.60 1.46
CA ALA A 90 7.45 -3.34 1.46
C ALA A 90 7.66 -1.82 1.43
N LEU A 91 7.91 -1.22 2.60
CA LEU A 91 8.14 0.21 2.71
C LEU A 91 9.58 0.59 2.39
N THR A 92 9.77 1.67 1.65
CA THR A 92 11.09 2.23 1.30
C THR A 92 11.09 3.75 1.46
N GLY A 93 12.27 4.38 1.37
CA GLY A 93 12.44 5.83 1.43
C GLY A 93 11.70 6.48 2.61
N GLY A 94 11.08 7.63 2.37
CA GLY A 94 10.36 8.37 3.40
C GLY A 94 9.21 7.62 4.10
N ALA A 95 8.67 6.55 3.50
CA ALA A 95 7.67 5.71 4.20
C ALA A 95 8.32 4.84 5.28
N ALA A 96 9.47 4.24 4.96
CA ALA A 96 10.24 3.45 5.93
C ALA A 96 10.82 4.33 7.03
N GLU A 97 11.36 5.50 6.67
CA GLU A 97 11.83 6.51 7.63
C GLU A 97 10.71 6.94 8.58
N ARG A 98 9.53 7.26 8.03
CA ARG A 98 8.37 7.62 8.85
C ARG A 98 7.97 6.50 9.80
N LEU A 99 7.88 5.27 9.31
CA LEU A 99 7.53 4.12 10.15
C LEU A 99 8.53 3.98 11.31
N ALA A 100 9.83 4.09 11.04
CA ALA A 100 10.86 4.02 12.08
C ALA A 100 10.65 5.07 13.19
N THR A 101 10.21 6.29 12.87
CA THR A 101 9.91 7.33 13.89
C THR A 101 8.69 7.01 14.75
N MET A 102 7.82 6.08 14.32
CA MET A 102 6.60 5.72 15.04
C MET A 102 6.80 4.51 15.96
N VAL A 103 7.89 3.75 15.77
CA VAL A 103 8.17 2.53 16.53
C VAL A 103 8.88 2.89 17.83
N PRO A 104 8.34 2.52 19.01
CA PRO A 104 9.02 2.74 20.27
C PRO A 104 10.32 1.94 20.37
N GLU A 105 11.23 2.39 21.23
CA GLU A 105 12.45 1.65 21.53
C GLU A 105 12.13 0.22 22.02
N GLY A 106 12.95 -0.75 21.61
CA GLY A 106 12.76 -2.16 21.94
C GLY A 106 11.57 -2.83 21.25
N HIS A 107 10.98 -2.21 20.22
CA HIS A 107 9.89 -2.78 19.43
C HIS A 107 10.25 -2.88 17.94
N GLU A 108 9.56 -3.76 17.24
CA GLU A 108 9.56 -3.86 15.79
C GLU A 108 8.15 -3.59 15.24
N ALA A 109 8.07 -3.03 14.03
CA ALA A 109 6.80 -2.81 13.36
C ALA A 109 6.35 -4.05 12.59
N VAL A 110 5.08 -4.41 12.77
CA VAL A 110 4.36 -5.37 11.92
C VAL A 110 3.24 -4.66 11.19
N ILE A 111 3.21 -4.82 9.87
CA ILE A 111 2.18 -4.23 9.02
C ILE A 111 1.18 -5.32 8.63
N HIS A 112 -0.06 -5.15 9.07
CA HIS A 112 -1.19 -5.99 8.72
C HIS A 112 -1.97 -5.31 7.60
N LEU A 113 -2.02 -5.94 6.43
CA LEU A 113 -2.81 -5.48 5.28
C LEU A 113 -3.86 -6.53 4.93
N THR A 114 -5.08 -6.08 4.70
CA THR A 114 -6.11 -6.85 4.01
C THR A 114 -6.67 -6.04 2.84
N ILE A 115 -7.04 -6.74 1.78
CA ILE A 115 -7.58 -6.15 0.56
C ILE A 115 -8.79 -6.98 0.14
N THR A 116 -9.87 -6.31 -0.23
CA THR A 116 -11.05 -6.93 -0.84
C THR A 116 -11.51 -6.10 -2.03
N ASP A 117 -12.24 -6.72 -2.95
CA ASP A 117 -12.85 -6.03 -4.08
C ASP A 117 -14.15 -6.70 -4.51
N ASP A 118 -15.14 -5.88 -4.81
CA ASP A 118 -16.35 -6.25 -5.53
C ASP A 118 -16.76 -5.07 -6.42
N HIS A 119 -17.05 -5.32 -7.69
CA HIS A 119 -17.19 -4.24 -8.66
C HIS A 119 -18.34 -3.28 -8.28
N PRO A 120 -18.13 -1.94 -8.24
CA PRO A 120 -17.00 -1.19 -8.79
C PRO A 120 -15.94 -0.76 -7.74
N TRP A 121 -15.85 -1.44 -6.60
CA TRP A 121 -15.05 -1.03 -5.45
C TRP A 121 -13.88 -1.97 -5.16
N ALA A 122 -12.76 -1.38 -4.74
CA ALA A 122 -11.66 -2.05 -4.08
C ALA A 122 -11.39 -1.36 -2.74
N GLU A 123 -11.32 -2.12 -1.65
CA GLU A 123 -11.04 -1.60 -0.31
C GLU A 123 -9.74 -2.21 0.22
N ALA A 124 -8.99 -1.42 0.98
CA ALA A 124 -7.87 -1.92 1.75
C ALA A 124 -7.81 -1.31 3.14
N GLN A 125 -7.46 -2.15 4.11
CA GLN A 125 -7.27 -1.75 5.50
C GLN A 125 -5.86 -2.10 5.95
N VAL A 126 -5.22 -1.16 6.63
CA VAL A 126 -3.88 -1.30 7.19
C VAL A 126 -3.90 -1.03 8.68
N ILE A 127 -3.31 -1.93 9.45
CA ILE A 127 -2.97 -1.74 10.85
C ILE A 127 -1.46 -1.88 10.99
N ILE A 128 -0.84 -0.91 11.66
CA ILE A 128 0.57 -0.96 12.03
C ILE A 128 0.63 -1.24 13.53
N GLU A 129 1.26 -2.33 13.88
CA GLU A 129 1.46 -2.78 15.25
C GLU A 129 2.93 -2.69 15.62
N ALA A 130 3.23 -2.19 16.81
CA ALA A 130 4.55 -2.30 17.43
C ALA A 130 4.56 -3.51 18.38
N LEU A 131 5.40 -4.50 18.10
CA LEU A 131 5.60 -5.69 18.93
C LEU A 131 6.95 -5.58 19.67
N PRO A 132 7.04 -5.97 20.95
CA PRO A 132 8.33 -6.03 21.64
C PRO A 132 9.29 -6.97 20.91
N VAL A 133 10.52 -6.52 20.69
CA VAL A 133 11.59 -7.38 20.17
C VAL A 133 11.90 -8.39 21.26
N GLN A 134 11.67 -9.68 21.00
CA GLN A 134 12.15 -10.72 21.90
C GLN A 134 13.68 -10.69 21.85
N LYS A 135 14.31 -10.32 22.97
CA LYS A 135 15.75 -10.55 23.11
C LYS A 135 15.97 -12.07 23.07
N PRO A 136 16.94 -12.56 22.27
CA PRO A 136 17.31 -13.97 22.29
C PRO A 136 17.77 -14.44 23.67
#